data_AF-A0A938FF40-F1
#
_entry.id   AF-A0A938FF40-F1
#
_cell.length_a   1.000
_cell.length_b   1.000
_cell.length_c   1.000
_cell.angle_alpha   90.00
_cell.angle_beta   90.00
_cell.angle_gamma   90.00
#
_symmetry.space_group_name_H-M   'P 1'
#
loop_
_entity.id
_entity.type
_entity.pdbx_description
1 polymer ?
#
loop_
_entity_poly.entity_id
_entity_poly.type
_entity_poly.pdbx_seq_one_letter_code
_entity_poly.pdbx_strand_id
1 'polypeptide(L)'
;MSLSRIPLVAGLLIIAFVIQEAFINRINFFLGGFAFYLAFSIAWILKEDRSTAVLVGFISGLIADLSPTLEAPFGLWMLVMTGFAFVLTTYVRGSLDPNLSPLTLSVVTAAASAVALILFLIFGAILGQDVAPLNAVIREISGNTFWSFLLSPLVIPFALKMHNLSLTARER
;
A
#
# COMPACT_ATOMS: atom_id res chain seq x y z
N MET A 1 -1.28 8.69 16.79
CA MET A 1 -2.43 9.33 16.11
C MET A 1 -3.47 9.82 17.11
N SER A 2 -3.93 11.07 16.98
CA SER A 2 -5.10 11.55 17.73
C SER A 2 -6.39 10.81 17.31
N LEU A 3 -7.32 10.57 18.26
CA LEU A 3 -8.57 9.85 17.99
C LEU A 3 -9.43 10.55 16.92
N SER A 4 -9.35 11.88 16.86
CA SER A 4 -10.01 12.73 15.86
C SER A 4 -9.48 12.55 14.44
N ARG A 5 -8.23 12.09 14.27
CA ARG A 5 -7.60 11.91 12.95
C ARG A 5 -8.01 10.59 12.29
N ILE A 6 -8.38 9.58 13.07
CA ILE A 6 -8.78 8.23 12.58
C ILE A 6 -9.84 8.28 11.47
N PRO A 7 -11.03 8.90 11.68
CA PRO A 7 -12.08 8.90 10.65
C PRO A 7 -11.64 9.62 9.37
N LEU A 8 -10.84 10.69 9.49
CA LEU A 8 -10.35 11.44 8.34
C LEU A 8 -9.35 10.62 7.52
N VAL A 9 -8.41 9.94 8.18
CA VAL A 9 -7.45 9.02 7.53
C VAL A 9 -8.17 7.87 6.85
N ALA A 10 -9.12 7.23 7.55
CA ALA A 10 -9.94 6.16 6.96
C ALA A 10 -10.71 6.66 5.73
N GLY A 11 -11.33 7.84 5.81
CA GLY A 11 -12.05 8.44 4.68
C GLY A 11 -11.14 8.71 3.47
N LEU A 12 -9.93 9.22 3.68
CA LEU A 12 -8.96 9.47 2.60
C LEU A 12 -8.45 8.17 1.97
N LEU A 13 -8.22 7.13 2.78
CA LEU A 13 -7.87 5.80 2.28
C LEU A 13 -9.03 5.18 1.49
N ILE A 14 -10.28 5.30 1.97
CA ILE A 14 -11.47 4.85 1.25
C ILE A 14 -11.58 5.55 -0.11
N ILE A 15 -11.32 6.86 -0.19
CA ILE A 15 -11.31 7.58 -1.47
C ILE A 15 -10.25 7.00 -2.42
N ALA A 16 -9.03 6.76 -1.93
CA ALA A 16 -7.98 6.14 -2.74
C ALA A 16 -8.35 4.72 -3.21
N PHE A 17 -9.00 3.94 -2.35
CA PHE A 17 -9.53 2.62 -2.66
C PHE A 17 -10.64 2.67 -3.72
N VAL A 18 -11.59 3.60 -3.61
CA VAL A 18 -12.62 3.81 -4.62
C VAL A 18 -11.99 4.22 -5.96
N ILE A 19 -10.94 5.04 -5.96
CA ILE A 19 -10.20 5.37 -7.19
C ILE A 19 -9.59 4.11 -7.82
N GLN A 20 -8.97 3.24 -7.01
CA GLN A 20 -8.43 1.96 -7.47
C GLN A 20 -9.53 1.10 -8.13
N GLU A 21 -10.62 0.85 -7.40
CA GLU A 21 -11.68 -0.08 -7.86
C GLU A 21 -12.50 0.48 -9.02
N ALA A 22 -12.83 1.77 -9.01
CA ALA A 22 -13.70 2.37 -10.01
C ALA A 22 -12.97 2.73 -11.30
N PHE A 23 -11.70 3.13 -11.24
CA PHE A 23 -10.96 3.64 -12.40
C PHE A 23 -9.75 2.79 -12.77
N ILE A 24 -8.83 2.53 -11.83
CA ILE A 24 -7.55 1.88 -12.16
C ILE A 24 -7.78 0.42 -12.60
N ASN A 25 -8.64 -0.31 -11.92
CA ASN A 25 -9.01 -1.69 -12.27
C ASN A 25 -9.74 -1.80 -13.63
N ARG A 26 -10.14 -0.68 -14.25
CA ARG A 26 -10.73 -0.65 -15.60
C ARG A 26 -9.70 -0.49 -16.71
N ILE A 27 -8.44 -0.19 -16.36
CA ILE A 27 -7.36 0.02 -17.31
C ILE A 27 -6.64 -1.31 -17.54
N ASN A 28 -6.54 -1.72 -18.81
CA ASN A 28 -5.76 -2.89 -19.21
C ASN A 28 -4.28 -2.52 -19.31
N PHE A 29 -3.56 -2.68 -18.20
CA PHE A 29 -2.13 -2.45 -18.15
C PHE A 29 -1.35 -3.56 -18.88
N PHE A 30 -0.24 -3.17 -19.52
CA PHE A 30 0.70 -4.13 -20.09
C PHE A 30 1.44 -4.88 -18.96
N LEU A 31 1.60 -6.20 -19.09
CA LEU A 31 2.43 -7.05 -18.21
C LEU A 31 1.87 -7.29 -16.78
N GLY A 32 0.73 -6.73 -16.39
CA GLY A 32 0.10 -6.94 -15.08
C GLY A 32 -0.59 -5.67 -14.57
N GLY A 33 -1.42 -5.78 -13.53
CA GLY A 33 -2.20 -4.67 -12.99
C GLY A 33 -1.39 -3.71 -12.12
N PHE A 34 -1.82 -2.45 -12.05
CA PHE A 34 -1.25 -1.47 -11.13
C PHE A 34 -2.04 -1.42 -9.81
N ALA A 35 -1.36 -1.69 -8.69
CA ALA A 35 -1.93 -1.57 -7.35
C ALA A 35 -1.75 -0.15 -6.80
N PHE A 36 -2.49 0.82 -7.36
CA PHE A 36 -2.44 2.22 -6.92
C PHE A 36 -2.67 2.35 -5.42
N TYR A 37 -3.68 1.66 -4.90
CA TYR A 37 -4.04 1.72 -3.48
C TYR A 37 -2.90 1.26 -2.56
N LEU A 38 -2.18 0.22 -2.96
CA LEU A 38 -1.04 -0.32 -2.22
C LEU A 38 0.12 0.70 -2.21
N ALA A 39 0.49 1.22 -3.37
CA ALA A 39 1.53 2.24 -3.49
C ALA A 39 1.19 3.51 -2.70
N PHE A 40 -0.07 3.96 -2.76
CA PHE A 40 -0.58 5.09 -1.99
C PHE A 40 -0.46 4.86 -0.48
N SER A 41 -0.92 3.70 0.00
CA SER A 41 -0.90 3.34 1.42
C SER A 41 0.53 3.21 1.96
N ILE A 42 1.44 2.61 1.19
CA ILE A 42 2.85 2.48 1.56
C ILE A 42 3.54 3.85 1.65
N ALA A 43 3.30 4.73 0.67
CA ALA A 43 3.83 6.09 0.70
C ALA A 43 3.35 6.86 1.94
N TRP A 44 2.09 6.64 2.34
CA TRP A 44 1.53 7.19 3.58
C TRP A 44 2.22 6.60 4.83
N ILE A 45 2.31 5.28 4.94
CA ILE A 45 2.93 4.56 6.06
C ILE A 45 4.37 5.02 6.30
N LEU A 46 5.14 5.28 5.24
CA LEU A 46 6.54 5.74 5.35
C LEU A 46 6.68 7.11 6.02
N LYS A 47 5.64 7.95 6.04
CA LYS A 47 5.67 9.25 6.71
C LYS A 47 5.27 9.19 8.18
N GLU A 48 4.45 8.23 8.54
CA GLU A 48 3.96 8.07 9.91
C GLU A 48 5.05 7.60 10.87
N ASP A 49 4.91 7.95 12.15
CA ASP A 49 5.64 7.29 13.23
C ASP A 49 5.23 5.81 13.32
N ARG A 50 6.07 4.95 13.90
CA ARG A 50 5.83 3.50 13.96
C ARG A 50 4.45 3.14 14.52
N SER A 51 3.99 3.82 15.57
CA SER A 51 2.70 3.47 16.20
C SER A 51 1.52 3.83 15.30
N THR A 52 1.56 5.01 14.69
CA THR A 52 0.52 5.45 13.76
C THR A 52 0.59 4.65 12.45
N ALA A 53 1.79 4.34 11.96
CA ALA A 53 2.01 3.56 10.75
C ALA A 53 1.37 2.18 10.81
N VAL A 54 1.51 1.47 11.95
CA VAL A 54 0.87 0.16 12.15
C VAL A 54 -0.65 0.27 12.12
N LEU A 55 -1.21 1.31 12.75
CA LEU A 55 -2.65 1.55 12.72
C LEU A 55 -3.14 1.92 11.31
N VAL A 56 -2.39 2.71 10.56
CA VAL A 56 -2.68 3.00 9.14
C VAL A 56 -2.56 1.74 8.29
N GLY A 57 -1.57 0.88 8.53
CA GLY A 57 -1.44 -0.44 7.92
C GLY A 57 -2.66 -1.32 8.17
N PHE A 58 -3.13 -1.38 9.42
CA PHE A 58 -4.35 -2.08 9.81
C PHE A 58 -5.59 -1.55 9.07
N ILE A 59 -5.83 -0.23 9.13
CA ILE A 59 -7.00 0.39 8.48
C ILE A 59 -6.94 0.20 6.96
N SER A 60 -5.77 0.41 6.36
CA SER A 60 -5.61 0.29 4.91
C SER A 60 -5.79 -1.14 4.43
N GLY A 61 -5.26 -2.12 5.15
CA GLY A 61 -5.45 -3.53 4.86
C GLY A 61 -6.91 -3.97 5.04
N LEU A 62 -7.58 -3.52 6.10
CA LEU A 62 -9.01 -3.78 6.29
C LEU A 62 -9.86 -3.24 5.13
N ILE A 63 -9.54 -2.05 4.63
CA ILE A 63 -10.22 -1.48 3.45
C ILE A 63 -9.90 -2.29 2.19
N ALA A 64 -8.66 -2.74 1.99
CA ALA A 64 -8.30 -3.59 0.85
C ALA A 64 -9.06 -4.93 0.85
N ASP A 65 -9.33 -5.50 2.02
CA ASP A 65 -10.14 -6.72 2.16
C ASP A 65 -11.61 -6.52 1.75
N LEU A 66 -12.08 -5.27 1.59
CA LEU A 66 -13.42 -4.95 1.07
C LEU A 66 -13.48 -4.91 -0.47
N SER A 67 -12.38 -5.21 -1.17
CA SER A 67 -12.38 -5.24 -2.64
C SER A 67 -13.36 -6.28 -3.16
N PRO A 68 -14.32 -5.88 -4.03
CA PRO A 68 -15.27 -6.82 -4.63
C PRO A 68 -14.59 -7.77 -5.64
N THR A 69 -13.36 -7.45 -6.06
CA THR A 69 -12.56 -8.27 -6.98
C THR A 69 -11.62 -9.23 -6.26
N LEU A 70 -11.59 -9.20 -4.92
CA LEU A 70 -10.70 -10.02 -4.13
C LEU A 70 -11.26 -11.42 -3.94
N GLU A 71 -10.55 -12.41 -4.48
CA GLU A 71 -10.80 -13.82 -4.22
C GLU A 71 -9.87 -14.30 -3.10
N ALA A 72 -10.08 -13.81 -1.88
CA ALA A 72 -9.28 -14.21 -0.72
C ALA A 72 -10.01 -14.16 0.63
N PRO A 73 -9.51 -14.88 1.66
CA PRO A 73 -10.05 -14.82 3.00
C PRO A 73 -10.06 -13.37 3.51
N PHE A 74 -11.21 -12.96 4.05
CA PHE A 74 -11.36 -11.66 4.67
C PHE A 74 -10.37 -11.50 5.83
N GLY A 75 -9.63 -10.39 5.84
CA GLY A 75 -8.63 -10.07 6.85
C GLY A 75 -7.18 -10.39 6.43
N LEU A 76 -6.96 -10.94 5.24
CA LEU A 76 -5.61 -11.25 4.75
C LEU A 76 -4.80 -9.99 4.45
N TRP A 77 -5.38 -8.99 3.78
CA TRP A 77 -4.70 -7.71 3.57
C TRP A 77 -4.49 -6.96 4.88
N MET A 78 -5.46 -7.01 5.79
CA MET A 78 -5.32 -6.48 7.14
C MET A 78 -4.11 -7.07 7.86
N LEU A 79 -3.94 -8.40 7.84
CA LEU A 79 -2.78 -9.08 8.43
C LEU A 79 -1.47 -8.63 7.78
N VAL A 80 -1.42 -8.70 6.44
CA VAL A 80 -0.24 -8.35 5.64
C VAL A 80 0.18 -6.91 5.90
N MET A 81 -0.73 -5.96 5.76
CA MET A 81 -0.42 -4.53 5.85
C MET A 81 -0.07 -4.10 7.28
N THR A 82 -0.67 -4.70 8.30
CA THR A 82 -0.32 -4.43 9.70
C THR A 82 1.11 -4.87 10.01
N GLY A 83 1.45 -6.11 9.69
CA GLY A 83 2.80 -6.66 9.91
C GLY A 83 3.83 -5.97 9.03
N PHE A 84 3.49 -5.71 7.78
CA PHE A 84 4.36 -5.03 6.82
C PHE A 84 4.65 -3.59 7.26
N ALA A 85 3.66 -2.83 7.71
CA ALA A 85 3.86 -1.47 8.22
C ALA A 85 4.81 -1.44 9.43
N PHE A 86 4.69 -2.42 10.34
CA PHE A 86 5.61 -2.56 11.47
C PHE A 86 7.06 -2.77 11.01
N VAL A 87 7.28 -3.74 10.10
CA VAL A 87 8.62 -4.05 9.57
C VAL A 87 9.19 -2.87 8.80
N LEU A 88 8.40 -2.28 7.89
CA LEU A 88 8.80 -1.16 7.05
C LEU A 88 9.23 0.04 7.89
N THR A 89 8.46 0.41 8.91
CA THR A 89 8.80 1.57 9.75
C THR A 89 9.89 1.30 10.77
N THR A 90 10.10 0.04 11.18
CA THR A 90 11.16 -0.32 12.13
C THR A 90 12.53 -0.42 11.45
N TYR A 91 12.59 -1.00 10.25
CA TYR A 91 13.88 -1.33 9.61
C TYR A 91 14.21 -0.46 8.39
N VAL A 92 13.21 0.02 7.65
CA VAL A 92 13.43 0.76 6.40
C VAL A 92 13.34 2.25 6.64
N ARG A 93 12.29 2.74 7.31
CA ARG A 93 12.09 4.19 7.49
C ARG A 93 13.28 4.92 8.11
N GLY A 94 13.95 4.31 9.10
CA GLY A 94 15.09 4.92 9.78
C GLY A 94 16.38 4.97 8.95
N SER A 95 16.49 4.17 7.88
CA SER A 95 17.63 4.17 6.96
C SER A 95 17.43 5.06 5.74
N LEU A 96 16.22 5.59 5.55
CA LEU A 96 15.88 6.51 4.47
C LEU A 96 16.27 7.94 4.83
N ASP A 97 16.95 8.62 3.90
CA ASP A 97 17.27 10.04 4.02
C ASP A 97 15.97 10.89 4.11
N PRO A 98 15.88 11.90 4.98
CA PRO A 98 14.76 12.84 4.95
C PRO A 98 14.54 13.51 3.57
N ASN A 99 15.61 13.68 2.78
CA ASN A 99 15.63 14.32 1.47
C ASN A 99 15.83 13.32 0.32
N LEU A 100 15.15 12.17 0.37
CA LEU A 100 15.21 11.20 -0.72
C LEU A 100 14.88 11.83 -2.07
N SER A 101 15.67 11.46 -3.08
CA SER A 101 15.34 11.81 -4.45
C SER A 101 13.99 11.17 -4.86
N PRO A 102 13.21 11.81 -5.75
CA PRO A 102 11.97 11.23 -6.28
C PRO A 102 12.18 9.83 -6.88
N LEU A 103 13.35 9.58 -7.47
CA LEU A 103 13.71 8.28 -8.01
C LEU A 103 13.83 7.22 -6.90
N THR A 104 14.55 7.54 -5.81
CA THR A 104 14.74 6.60 -4.70
C THR A 104 13.41 6.26 -4.03
N LEU A 105 12.53 7.25 -3.82
CA LEU A 105 11.19 7.01 -3.29
C LEU A 105 10.35 6.09 -4.19
N SER A 106 10.52 6.21 -5.51
CA SER A 106 9.83 5.36 -6.48
C SER A 106 10.32 3.92 -6.44
N VAL A 107 11.64 3.72 -6.32
CA VAL A 107 12.23 2.39 -6.13
C VAL A 107 11.74 1.76 -4.82
N VAL A 108 11.79 2.51 -3.72
CA VAL A 108 11.36 2.01 -2.40
C VAL A 108 9.88 1.63 -2.41
N THR A 109 9.02 2.46 -2.99
CA THR A 109 7.57 2.20 -3.05
C THR A 109 7.25 1.00 -3.93
N ALA A 110 7.93 0.86 -5.07
CA ALA A 110 7.77 -0.29 -5.95
C ALA A 110 8.25 -1.60 -5.29
N ALA A 111 9.43 -1.58 -4.68
CA ALA A 111 9.96 -2.74 -3.95
C ALA A 111 9.07 -3.12 -2.76
N ALA A 112 8.62 -2.14 -1.99
CA ALA A 112 7.70 -2.35 -0.87
C ALA A 112 6.36 -2.96 -1.34
N SER A 113 5.83 -2.49 -2.47
CA SER A 113 4.61 -3.04 -3.08
C SER A 113 4.81 -4.50 -3.49
N ALA A 114 5.93 -4.83 -4.13
CA ALA A 114 6.29 -6.18 -4.50
C ALA A 114 6.37 -7.11 -3.27
N VAL A 115 7.04 -6.65 -2.19
CA VAL A 115 7.14 -7.42 -0.94
C VAL A 115 5.77 -7.65 -0.31
N ALA A 116 4.91 -6.62 -0.27
CA ALA A 116 3.56 -6.78 0.28
C ALA A 116 2.72 -7.79 -0.53
N LEU A 117 2.82 -7.79 -1.85
CA LEU A 117 2.18 -8.80 -2.71
C LEU A 117 2.73 -10.21 -2.46
N ILE A 118 4.05 -10.36 -2.31
CA ILE A 118 4.67 -11.64 -1.98
C ILE A 118 4.18 -12.14 -0.62
N LEU A 119 4.11 -11.27 0.39
CA LEU A 119 3.59 -11.62 1.72
C LEU A 119 2.12 -12.04 1.65
N PHE A 120 1.30 -11.34 0.86
CA PHE A 120 -0.09 -11.70 0.63
C PHE A 120 -0.20 -13.12 0.06
N LEU A 121 0.60 -13.45 -0.96
CA LEU A 121 0.61 -14.79 -1.55
C LEU A 121 1.10 -15.86 -0.57
N ILE A 122 2.16 -15.59 0.19
CA ILE A 122 2.68 -16.54 1.19
C ILE A 122 1.63 -16.82 2.26
N PHE A 123 1.03 -15.79 2.86
CA PHE A 123 0.02 -15.98 3.89
C PHE A 123 -1.26 -16.57 3.33
N GLY A 124 -1.68 -16.19 2.13
CA GLY A 124 -2.79 -16.82 1.42
C GLY A 124 -2.58 -18.32 1.24
N ALA A 125 -1.40 -18.73 0.77
CA ALA A 125 -1.03 -20.13 0.61
C ALA A 125 -1.05 -20.90 1.95
N ILE A 126 -0.53 -20.29 3.03
CA ILE A 126 -0.56 -20.87 4.39
C ILE A 126 -2.01 -21.06 4.87
N LEU A 127 -2.91 -20.15 4.53
CA LEU A 127 -4.33 -20.22 4.86
C LEU A 127 -5.14 -21.14 3.92
N GLY A 128 -4.47 -21.84 3.00
CA GLY A 128 -5.09 -22.83 2.12
C GLY A 128 -5.75 -22.25 0.87
N GLN A 129 -5.35 -21.04 0.44
CA GLN A 129 -5.80 -20.51 -0.84
C GLN A 129 -5.14 -21.22 -2.01
N ASP A 130 -5.92 -21.39 -3.08
CA ASP A 130 -5.39 -21.82 -4.37
C ASP A 130 -4.47 -20.72 -4.94
N VAL A 131 -3.19 -21.06 -5.07
CA VAL A 131 -2.20 -20.14 -5.64
C VAL A 131 -2.19 -20.31 -7.16
N ALA A 132 -2.26 -19.19 -7.87
CA ALA A 132 -2.15 -19.17 -9.31
C ALA A 132 -0.82 -19.81 -9.79
N PRO A 133 -0.75 -20.30 -11.04
CA PRO A 133 0.48 -20.82 -11.61
C PRO A 133 1.65 -19.84 -11.51
N LEU A 134 2.87 -20.35 -11.26
CA LEU A 134 4.05 -19.53 -10.99
C LEU A 134 4.33 -18.48 -12.07
N ASN A 135 4.10 -18.80 -13.34
CA ASN A 135 4.26 -17.85 -14.44
C ASN A 135 3.29 -16.66 -14.35
N ALA A 136 2.04 -16.89 -13.94
CA ALA A 136 1.04 -15.84 -13.74
C ALA A 136 1.42 -14.96 -12.54
N VAL A 137 1.87 -15.57 -11.45
CA VAL A 137 2.35 -14.86 -10.25
C VAL A 137 3.55 -13.97 -10.56
N ILE A 138 4.58 -14.51 -11.23
CA ILE A 138 5.77 -13.76 -11.62
C ILE A 138 5.38 -12.59 -12.53
N ARG A 139 4.51 -12.83 -13.52
CA ARG A 139 4.03 -11.79 -14.41
C ARG A 139 3.33 -10.68 -13.64
N GLU A 140 2.38 -11.03 -12.75
CA GLU A 140 1.60 -10.05 -12.01
C GLU A 140 2.45 -9.21 -11.05
N ILE A 141 3.34 -9.83 -10.27
CA ILE A 141 4.25 -9.10 -9.37
C ILE A 141 5.19 -8.21 -10.17
N SER A 142 5.75 -8.71 -11.28
CA SER A 142 6.69 -7.94 -12.11
C SER A 142 5.99 -6.76 -12.78
N GLY A 143 4.80 -6.97 -13.34
CA GLY A 143 3.97 -5.92 -13.93
C GLY A 143 3.60 -4.87 -12.89
N ASN A 144 3.12 -5.30 -11.72
CA ASN A 144 2.80 -4.40 -10.63
C ASN A 144 4.00 -3.58 -10.16
N THR A 145 5.17 -4.22 -10.02
CA THR A 145 6.42 -3.56 -9.62
C THR A 145 6.84 -2.53 -10.67
N PHE A 146 6.76 -2.88 -11.95
CA PHE A 146 7.05 -1.97 -13.05
C PHE A 146 6.14 -0.74 -13.05
N TRP A 147 4.82 -0.93 -12.97
CA TRP A 147 3.87 0.18 -12.93
C TRP A 147 3.97 1.00 -11.65
N SER A 148 4.20 0.34 -10.52
CA SER A 148 4.45 1.03 -9.26
C SER A 148 5.69 1.91 -9.36
N PHE A 149 6.78 1.43 -9.92
CA PHE A 149 7.98 2.24 -10.13
C PHE A 149 7.71 3.43 -11.06
N LEU A 150 7.06 3.19 -12.20
CA LEU A 150 6.81 4.20 -13.21
C LEU A 150 5.84 5.30 -12.74
N LEU A 151 4.79 4.92 -12.01
CA LEU A 151 3.72 5.83 -11.58
C LEU A 151 3.95 6.42 -10.18
N SER A 152 4.87 5.86 -9.40
CA SER A 152 5.24 6.37 -8.07
C SER A 152 5.56 7.87 -8.03
N PRO A 153 6.30 8.47 -8.99
CA PRO A 153 6.55 9.91 -8.99
C PRO A 153 5.28 10.78 -8.99
N LEU A 154 4.16 10.25 -9.49
CA LEU A 154 2.85 10.90 -9.45
C LEU A 154 2.07 10.56 -8.18
N VAL A 155 2.07 9.29 -7.79
CA VAL A 155 1.29 8.77 -6.66
C VAL A 155 1.81 9.26 -5.32
N ILE A 156 3.13 9.34 -5.15
CA ILE A 156 3.74 9.72 -3.88
C ILE A 156 3.41 11.16 -3.52
N PRO A 157 3.64 12.19 -4.37
CA PRO A 157 3.23 13.56 -4.03
C PRO A 157 1.74 13.68 -3.71
N PHE A 158 0.89 12.92 -4.41
CA PHE A 158 -0.54 12.87 -4.14
C PHE A 158 -0.83 12.29 -2.74
N ALA A 159 -0.24 11.14 -2.41
CA ALA A 159 -0.35 10.51 -1.09
C ALA A 159 0.14 11.44 0.03
N LEU A 160 1.27 12.11 -0.18
CA LEU A 160 1.83 13.06 0.78
C LEU A 160 0.95 14.29 0.98
N LYS A 161 0.33 14.80 -0.09
CA LYS A 161 -0.64 15.90 0.02
C LYS A 161 -1.85 15.49 0.86
N MET A 162 -2.41 14.29 0.60
CA MET A 162 -3.53 13.76 1.39
C MET A 162 -3.12 13.48 2.84
N HIS A 163 -1.92 12.98 3.07
CA HIS A 163 -1.33 12.82 4.40
C HIS A 163 -1.33 14.15 5.15
N ASN A 164 -0.82 15.22 4.54
CA ASN A 164 -0.75 16.53 5.18
C ASN A 164 -2.13 17.14 5.47
N LEU A 165 -3.14 16.84 4.66
CA LEU A 165 -4.53 17.23 4.94
C LEU A 165 -5.09 16.55 6.20
N SER A 166 -4.62 15.33 6.50
CA SER A 166 -5.06 14.61 7.68
C SER A 166 -4.44 15.11 9.00
N LEU A 167 -3.35 15.88 8.93
CA LEU A 167 -2.61 16.33 10.12
C LEU A 167 -3.36 17.46 10.84
N THR A 168 -3.57 17.28 12.14
CA THR A 168 -4.09 18.32 13.03
C THR A 168 -3.01 19.38 13.33
N ALA A 169 -3.39 20.54 13.87
CA ALA A 169 -2.46 21.63 14.19
C ALA A 169 -1.32 21.23 15.16
N ARG A 170 -1.49 20.15 15.93
CA ARG A 170 -0.47 19.61 16.85
C ARG A 170 0.50 18.63 16.17
N GLU A 171 0.12 18.08 15.03
CA GLU A 171 0.83 17.01 14.32
C GLU A 171 1.51 17.52 13.01
N ARG A 172 1.33 18.80 12.68
CA ARG A 172 2.05 19.51 11.61
C ARG A 172 3.39 20.03 12.10
#